data_AF-A0A0R2Q1G7-F1
#
_entry.id   AF-A0A0R2Q1G7-F1
#
_cell.length_a   1.000
_cell.length_b   1.000
_cell.length_c   1.000
_cell.angle_alpha   90.00
_cell.angle_beta   90.00
_cell.angle_gamma   90.00
#
_symmetry.space_group_name_H-M   'P 1'
#
loop_
_entity.id
_entity.type
_entity.pdbx_description
1 polymer ?
#
loop_
_entity_poly.entity_id
_entity_poly.type
_entity_poly.pdbx_seq_one_letter_code
_entity_poly.pdbx_strand_id
1 'polypeptide(L)'
;MIAIDILRWPGVNQAFLFSFFVTLLMSYLVIVVGKRRPVDRQATWGEAMFGSAYVFFVIFLAFGVVPHQWIDHADKELGWRKDKVIFGPFNIMKPQEFGGQFPFTISYEALRDIVVLGIHGVYIGLFIYLFAWWQKRGEVKQVELPSSTYGRPLVKKA
;
A
#
# COMPACT_ATOMS: atom_id res chain seq x y z
N MET A 1 -2.28 -25.20 27.01
CA MET A 1 -2.34 -24.60 25.67
C MET A 1 -2.16 -23.11 25.83
N ILE A 2 -1.05 -22.53 25.40
CA ILE A 2 -0.85 -21.08 25.44
C ILE A 2 -1.74 -20.51 24.34
N ALA A 3 -2.93 -20.03 24.71
CA ALA A 3 -3.76 -19.25 23.82
C ALA A 3 -3.10 -17.87 23.67
N ILE A 4 -2.14 -17.76 22.76
CA ILE A 4 -1.72 -16.46 22.25
C ILE A 4 -2.91 -15.95 21.43
N ASP A 5 -3.71 -15.10 22.08
CA ASP A 5 -4.71 -14.32 21.38
C ASP A 5 -3.94 -13.25 20.57
N ILE A 6 -3.70 -13.56 19.29
CA ILE A 6 -2.99 -12.68 18.35
C ILE A 6 -3.68 -11.30 18.29
N LEU A 7 -4.98 -11.21 18.61
CA LEU A 7 -5.72 -9.96 18.66
C LEU A 7 -5.53 -9.16 19.97
N ARG A 8 -5.01 -9.78 21.04
CA ARG A 8 -4.76 -9.12 22.33
C ARG A 8 -3.27 -9.04 22.69
N TRP A 9 -2.39 -9.20 21.71
CA TRP A 9 -0.95 -9.15 21.96
C TRP A 9 -0.57 -7.74 22.46
N PRO A 10 0.11 -7.62 23.62
CA PRO A 10 0.55 -6.33 24.13
C PRO A 10 1.57 -5.68 23.16
N GLY A 11 1.16 -4.59 22.51
CA GLY A 11 1.94 -3.91 21.47
C GLY A 11 1.55 -4.25 20.03
N VAL A 12 0.36 -4.81 19.80
CA VAL A 12 -0.21 -4.99 18.45
C VAL A 12 -1.57 -4.31 18.39
N ASN A 13 -1.68 -3.21 17.65
CA ASN A 13 -2.94 -2.52 17.44
C ASN A 13 -3.83 -3.33 16.47
N GLN A 14 -4.87 -3.95 17.02
CA GLN A 14 -5.86 -4.73 16.26
C GLN A 14 -6.54 -3.90 15.16
N ALA A 15 -6.87 -2.65 15.42
CA ALA A 15 -7.52 -1.77 14.44
C ALA A 15 -6.57 -1.41 13.28
N PHE A 16 -5.28 -1.23 13.55
CA PHE A 16 -4.26 -1.06 12.51
C PHE A 16 -4.15 -2.30 11.64
N LEU A 17 -3.92 -3.48 12.23
CA LEU A 17 -3.82 -4.73 11.45
C LEU A 17 -5.08 -5.03 10.66
N PHE A 18 -6.26 -4.90 11.30
CA PHE A 18 -7.53 -5.14 10.65
C PHE A 18 -7.74 -4.20 9.46
N SER A 19 -7.59 -2.89 9.66
CA SER A 19 -7.75 -1.91 8.58
C SER A 19 -6.73 -2.13 7.46
N PHE A 20 -5.48 -2.46 7.79
CA PHE A 20 -4.43 -2.75 6.81
C PHE A 20 -4.80 -3.94 5.92
N PHE A 21 -5.13 -5.09 6.51
CA PHE A 21 -5.47 -6.31 5.77
C PHE A 21 -6.81 -6.22 5.03
N VAL A 22 -7.82 -5.57 5.62
CA VAL A 22 -9.10 -5.32 4.94
C VAL A 22 -8.88 -4.46 3.70
N THR A 23 -8.07 -3.39 3.82
CA THR A 23 -7.76 -2.53 2.66
C THR A 23 -7.09 -3.35 1.56
N LEU A 24 -6.07 -4.16 1.87
CA LEU A 24 -5.40 -5.02 0.88
C LEU A 24 -6.35 -6.05 0.26
N LEU A 25 -7.22 -6.67 1.05
CA LEU A 25 -8.21 -7.63 0.57
C LEU A 25 -9.19 -6.95 -0.39
N MET A 26 -9.72 -5.78 -0.02
CA MET A 26 -10.65 -5.02 -0.86
C MET A 26 -9.98 -4.53 -2.15
N SER A 27 -8.72 -4.09 -2.09
CA SER A 27 -7.90 -3.78 -3.27
C SER A 27 -7.72 -5.01 -4.16
N TYR A 28 -7.48 -6.19 -3.59
CA TYR A 28 -7.35 -7.44 -4.35
C TYR A 28 -8.66 -7.87 -5.02
N LEU A 29 -9.81 -7.64 -4.38
CA LEU A 29 -11.12 -7.94 -4.98
C LEU A 29 -11.36 -7.18 -6.30
N VAL A 30 -10.75 -6.00 -6.48
CA VAL A 30 -10.78 -5.28 -7.78
C VAL A 30 -10.20 -6.15 -8.89
N ILE A 31 -9.12 -6.89 -8.62
CA ILE A 31 -8.51 -7.80 -9.59
C ILE A 31 -9.43 -8.99 -9.87
N VAL A 32 -10.04 -9.57 -8.83
CA VAL A 32 -10.95 -10.72 -8.99
C VAL A 32 -12.15 -10.35 -9.85
N VAL A 33 -12.78 -9.20 -9.57
CA VAL A 33 -13.90 -8.68 -10.35
C VAL A 33 -13.45 -8.32 -11.77
N GLY A 34 -12.31 -7.64 -11.90
CA GLY A 34 -11.75 -7.25 -13.20
C GLY A 34 -11.39 -8.42 -14.09
N LYS A 35 -10.97 -9.57 -13.55
CA LYS A 35 -10.70 -10.79 -14.33
C LYS A 35 -11.97 -11.47 -14.85
N ARG A 36 -13.10 -11.30 -14.17
CA ARG A 36 -14.39 -11.92 -14.54
C ARG A 36 -15.23 -11.03 -15.47
N ARG A 37 -14.94 -9.73 -15.52
CA ARG A 37 -15.69 -8.75 -16.29
C ARG A 37 -15.14 -8.64 -17.72
N PRO A 38 -15.96 -8.85 -18.77
CA PRO A 38 -15.59 -8.55 -20.16
C PRO A 38 -15.13 -7.11 -20.33
N VAL A 39 -14.13 -6.87 -21.17
CA VAL A 39 -13.50 -5.55 -21.34
C VAL A 39 -14.43 -4.56 -22.05
N ASP A 40 -15.21 -5.06 -23.00
CA ASP A 40 -16.16 -4.34 -23.85
C ASP A 40 -17.51 -4.06 -23.17
N ARG A 41 -17.79 -4.68 -22.02
CA ARG A 41 -19.06 -4.48 -21.28
C ARG A 41 -19.11 -3.10 -20.63
N GLN A 42 -19.98 -2.24 -21.18
CA GLN A 42 -20.34 -0.97 -20.57
C GLN A 42 -20.98 -1.14 -19.18
N ALA A 43 -20.66 -0.25 -18.26
CA ALA A 43 -21.26 -0.24 -16.93
C ALA A 43 -22.66 0.35 -16.98
N THR A 44 -23.61 -0.26 -16.27
CA THR A 44 -24.88 0.41 -15.98
C THR A 44 -24.67 1.53 -14.98
N TRP A 45 -25.61 2.47 -14.88
CA TRP A 45 -25.58 3.53 -13.87
C TRP A 45 -25.44 2.98 -12.45
N GLY A 46 -26.18 1.93 -12.10
CA GLY A 46 -26.09 1.29 -10.79
C GLY A 46 -24.73 0.65 -10.52
N GLU A 47 -24.16 -0.05 -11.50
CA GLU A 47 -22.81 -0.63 -11.40
C GLU A 47 -21.74 0.47 -11.23
N ALA A 48 -21.89 1.58 -11.93
CA ALA A 48 -20.98 2.72 -11.84
C ALA A 48 -21.02 3.39 -10.47
N MET A 49 -22.22 3.60 -9.92
CA MET A 49 -22.42 4.16 -8.57
C MET A 49 -21.86 3.25 -7.49
N PHE A 50 -22.08 1.94 -7.59
CA PHE A 50 -21.50 0.99 -6.64
C PHE A 50 -19.97 0.95 -6.76
N GLY A 51 -19.45 0.92 -7.99
CA GLY A 51 -18.01 0.92 -8.24
C GLY A 51 -17.32 2.16 -7.72
N SER A 52 -17.90 3.35 -7.90
CA SER A 52 -17.33 4.61 -7.39
C SER A 52 -17.33 4.65 -5.86
N ALA A 53 -18.44 4.28 -5.21
CA ALA A 53 -18.52 4.21 -3.76
C ALA A 53 -17.52 3.21 -3.17
N TYR A 54 -17.39 2.03 -3.79
CA TYR A 54 -16.42 1.01 -3.40
C TYR A 54 -14.98 1.53 -3.51
N VAL A 55 -14.59 2.07 -4.66
CA VAL A 55 -13.23 2.59 -4.89
C VAL A 55 -12.93 3.75 -3.95
N PHE A 56 -13.89 4.67 -3.76
CA PHE A 56 -13.77 5.76 -2.78
C PHE A 56 -13.53 5.21 -1.38
N PHE A 57 -14.33 4.24 -0.93
CA PHE A 57 -14.20 3.65 0.39
C PHE A 57 -12.83 2.97 0.58
N VAL A 58 -12.33 2.26 -0.43
CA VAL A 58 -11.00 1.61 -0.37
C VAL A 58 -9.88 2.66 -0.29
N ILE A 59 -9.98 3.76 -1.06
CA ILE A 59 -9.03 4.89 -0.97
C ILE A 59 -9.11 5.58 0.40
N PHE A 60 -10.32 5.78 0.94
CA PHE A 60 -10.54 6.34 2.28
C PHE A 60 -9.91 5.46 3.36
N LEU A 61 -10.06 4.14 3.28
CA LEU A 61 -9.38 3.23 4.20
C LEU A 61 -7.86 3.33 4.07
N ALA A 62 -7.34 3.30 2.84
CA ALA A 62 -5.90 3.31 2.57
C ALA A 62 -5.19 4.58 3.04
N PHE A 63 -5.80 5.75 2.85
CA PHE A 63 -5.16 7.04 3.12
C PHE A 63 -5.70 7.78 4.34
N GLY A 64 -6.94 7.49 4.76
CA GLY A 64 -7.53 8.06 5.96
C GLY A 64 -7.34 7.14 7.17
N VAL A 65 -7.87 5.93 7.08
CA VAL A 65 -8.00 5.04 8.26
C VAL A 65 -6.68 4.38 8.62
N VAL A 66 -6.04 3.66 7.70
CA VAL A 66 -4.82 2.87 8.01
C VAL A 66 -3.68 3.75 8.56
N PRO A 67 -3.35 4.90 7.94
CA PRO A 67 -2.27 5.74 8.45
C PRO A 67 -2.62 6.35 9.81
N HIS A 68 -3.88 6.71 10.03
CA HIS A 68 -4.35 7.18 11.34
C HIS A 68 -4.25 6.08 12.40
N GLN A 69 -4.65 4.85 12.10
CA GLN A 69 -4.55 3.73 13.04
C GLN A 69 -3.09 3.39 13.40
N TRP A 70 -2.16 3.58 12.47
CA TRP A 70 -0.73 3.47 12.77
C TRP A 70 -0.25 4.57 13.73
N ILE A 71 -0.67 5.82 13.51
CA ILE A 71 -0.33 6.93 14.43
C ILE A 71 -0.86 6.62 15.84
N ASP A 72 -2.11 6.18 15.94
CA ASP A 72 -2.73 5.81 17.20
C ASP A 72 -1.98 4.66 17.90
N HIS A 73 -1.52 3.66 17.15
CA HIS A 73 -0.68 2.57 17.65
C HIS A 73 0.67 3.09 18.20
N ALA A 74 1.36 3.92 17.41
CA ALA A 74 2.67 4.45 17.78
C ALA A 74 2.59 5.34 19.02
N ASP A 75 1.57 6.19 19.12
CA ASP A 75 1.42 7.13 20.24
C ASP A 75 0.97 6.43 21.51
N LYS A 76 -0.04 5.55 21.44
CA LYS A 76 -0.69 4.96 22.61
C LYS A 76 0.02 3.69 23.11
N GLU A 77 0.48 2.83 22.20
CA GLU A 77 1.01 1.51 22.55
C GLU A 77 2.54 1.49 22.58
N LEU A 78 3.20 2.13 21.60
CA LEU A 78 4.66 2.22 21.55
C LEU A 78 5.20 3.43 22.34
N GLY A 79 4.34 4.39 22.65
CA GLY A 79 4.70 5.62 23.35
C GLY A 79 5.74 6.45 22.59
N TRP A 80 5.66 6.48 21.27
CA TRP A 80 6.53 7.30 20.42
C TRP A 80 6.15 8.77 20.58
N ARG A 81 7.03 9.57 21.20
CA ARG A 81 6.78 10.98 21.51
C ARG A 81 7.98 11.84 21.12
N LYS A 82 7.79 13.16 21.00
CA LYS A 82 8.87 14.11 20.67
C LYS A 82 10.03 14.09 21.65
N ASP A 83 9.76 13.90 22.93
CA ASP A 83 10.77 13.92 23.99
C ASP A 83 11.65 12.66 24.01
N LYS A 84 11.23 11.59 23.33
CA LYS A 84 12.04 10.38 23.18
C LYS A 84 12.92 10.53 21.95
N VAL A 85 14.21 10.70 22.17
CA VAL A 85 15.23 10.81 21.12
C VAL A 85 15.76 9.43 20.74
N ILE A 86 15.98 9.19 19.45
CA ILE A 86 16.56 7.96 18.93
C ILE A 86 18.08 8.10 18.94
N PHE A 87 18.76 7.27 19.72
CA PHE A 87 20.23 7.21 19.71
C PHE A 87 20.80 6.09 18.84
N GLY A 88 19.96 5.12 18.45
CA GLY A 88 20.38 3.95 17.67
C GLY A 88 21.33 3.01 18.42
N PRO A 89 21.68 1.86 17.82
CA PRO A 89 22.68 0.95 18.37
C PRO A 89 24.02 1.66 18.57
N PHE A 90 24.70 1.42 19.69
CA PHE A 90 26.00 2.03 20.02
C PHE A 90 26.01 3.58 19.99
N ASN A 91 24.86 4.24 20.16
CA ASN A 91 24.75 5.70 20.14
C ASN A 91 25.14 6.37 18.80
N ILE A 92 25.09 5.65 17.68
CA ILE A 92 25.48 6.18 16.36
C ILE A 92 24.60 7.36 15.90
N MET A 93 23.34 7.42 16.34
CA MET A 93 22.39 8.50 16.02
C MET A 93 22.32 9.53 17.14
N LYS A 94 23.23 9.50 18.13
CA LYS A 94 23.22 10.45 19.24
C LYS A 94 23.51 11.87 18.72
N PRO A 95 22.62 12.85 18.98
CA PRO A 95 22.79 14.21 18.48
C PRO A 95 23.94 14.95 19.16
N GLN A 96 24.49 15.96 18.47
CA GLN A 96 25.52 16.85 19.03
C GLN A 96 25.08 17.54 20.33
N GLU A 97 23.80 17.91 20.45
CA GLU A 97 23.22 18.50 21.68
C GLU A 97 23.35 17.58 22.91
N PHE A 98 23.39 16.27 22.70
CA PHE A 98 23.57 15.26 23.74
C PHE A 98 25.01 14.73 23.82
N GLY A 99 25.97 15.40 23.17
CA GLY A 99 27.39 15.00 23.14
C GLY A 99 27.69 13.83 22.20
N GLY A 100 26.89 13.65 21.14
CA GLY A 100 27.16 12.71 20.05
C GLY A 100 27.74 13.37 18.79
N GLN A 101 27.90 12.58 17.72
CA GLN A 101 28.46 13.04 16.44
C GLN A 101 27.37 13.47 15.44
N PHE A 102 26.11 13.10 15.67
CA PHE A 102 25.04 13.23 14.69
C PHE A 102 24.51 14.67 14.59
N PRO A 103 24.35 15.26 13.38
CA PRO A 103 24.17 16.70 13.20
C PRO A 103 22.76 17.24 13.53
N PHE A 104 21.77 16.38 13.79
CA PHE A 104 20.41 16.79 14.14
C PHE A 104 19.73 15.81 15.10
N THR A 105 18.70 16.24 15.80
CA THR A 105 17.90 15.41 16.72
C THR A 105 16.80 14.66 15.97
N ILE A 106 16.74 13.33 16.13
CA ILE A 106 15.62 12.50 15.61
C ILE A 106 14.80 12.01 16.80
N SER A 107 13.52 12.35 16.83
CA SER A 107 12.58 11.84 17.83
C SER A 107 11.86 10.57 17.33
N TYR A 108 11.32 9.79 18.26
CA TYR A 108 10.45 8.66 17.90
C TYR A 108 9.17 9.10 17.19
N GLU A 109 8.70 10.34 17.41
CA GLU A 109 7.62 10.91 16.60
C GLU A 109 8.04 11.08 15.14
N ALA A 110 9.25 11.56 14.86
CA ALA A 110 9.73 11.65 13.48
C ALA A 110 9.80 10.26 12.81
N LEU A 111 10.15 9.22 13.56
CA LEU A 111 10.11 7.85 13.06
C LEU A 111 8.67 7.39 12.76
N ARG A 112 7.69 7.72 13.61
CA ARG A 112 6.26 7.47 13.35
C ARG A 112 5.86 8.03 11.98
N ASP A 113 6.19 9.29 11.76
CA ASP A 113 5.78 10.03 10.57
C ASP A 113 6.47 9.51 9.30
N ILE A 114 7.73 9.06 9.40
CA ILE A 114 8.43 8.36 8.32
C ILE A 114 7.72 7.04 7.97
N VAL A 115 7.26 6.28 8.96
CA VAL A 115 6.51 5.04 8.70
C VAL A 115 5.15 5.35 8.06
N VAL A 116 4.44 6.38 8.52
CA VAL A 116 3.21 6.88 7.88
C VAL A 116 3.45 7.21 6.41
N LEU A 117 4.54 7.91 6.10
CA LEU A 117 4.92 8.23 4.72
C LEU A 117 5.20 6.95 3.90
N GLY A 118 5.89 5.97 4.49
CA GLY A 118 6.12 4.66 3.88
C GLY A 118 4.82 3.93 3.53
N ILE A 119 3.85 3.91 4.46
CA ILE A 119 2.51 3.34 4.26
C ILE A 119 1.81 4.03 3.08
N HIS A 120 1.85 5.36 3.01
CA HIS A 120 1.30 6.11 1.87
C HIS A 120 1.99 5.72 0.57
N GLY A 121 3.32 5.63 0.56
CA GLY A 121 4.09 5.20 -0.62
C GLY A 121 3.68 3.83 -1.13
N VAL A 122 3.48 2.86 -0.22
CA VAL A 122 2.98 1.51 -0.56
C VAL A 122 1.59 1.57 -1.19
N TYR A 123 0.65 2.31 -0.59
CA TYR A 123 -0.70 2.42 -1.14
C TYR A 123 -0.73 3.16 -2.48
N ILE A 124 0.01 4.27 -2.62
CA ILE A 124 0.14 4.98 -3.91
C ILE A 124 0.65 4.01 -4.98
N GLY A 125 1.73 3.26 -4.69
CA GLY A 125 2.26 2.25 -5.60
C GLY A 125 1.22 1.17 -5.97
N LEU A 126 0.48 0.67 -4.98
CA LEU A 126 -0.60 -0.30 -5.18
C LEU A 126 -1.71 0.26 -6.09
N PHE A 127 -2.20 1.48 -5.85
CA PHE A 127 -3.24 2.07 -6.68
C PHE A 127 -2.75 2.36 -8.09
N ILE A 128 -1.55 2.91 -8.26
CA ILE A 128 -0.94 3.08 -9.60
C ILE A 128 -0.91 1.75 -10.34
N TYR A 129 -0.46 0.67 -9.67
CA TYR A 129 -0.46 -0.67 -10.23
C TYR A 129 -1.87 -1.14 -10.62
N LEU A 130 -2.85 -1.01 -9.73
CA LEU A 130 -4.23 -1.45 -9.99
C LEU A 130 -4.88 -0.67 -11.15
N PHE A 131 -4.69 0.64 -11.21
CA PHE A 131 -5.19 1.47 -12.30
C PHE A 131 -4.50 1.10 -13.62
N ALA A 132 -3.16 0.99 -13.63
CA ALA A 132 -2.42 0.58 -14.81
C ALA A 132 -2.85 -0.82 -15.29
N TRP A 133 -2.98 -1.78 -14.38
CA TRP A 133 -3.46 -3.11 -14.67
C TRP A 133 -4.88 -3.09 -15.26
N TRP A 134 -5.79 -2.30 -14.67
CA TRP A 134 -7.17 -2.20 -15.14
C TRP A 134 -7.27 -1.64 -16.55
N GLN A 135 -6.50 -0.59 -16.87
CA GLN A 135 -6.45 0.03 -18.19
C GLN A 135 -5.92 -0.96 -19.26
N LYS A 136 -4.91 -1.77 -18.90
CA LYS A 136 -4.28 -2.72 -19.82
C LYS A 136 -5.08 -4.00 -20.10
N ARG A 137 -6.25 -4.20 -19.48
CA ARG A 137 -7.06 -5.43 -19.67
C ARG A 137 -7.49 -5.67 -21.12
N GLY A 138 -7.62 -4.60 -21.92
CA GLY A 138 -8.02 -4.67 -23.33
C GLY A 138 -6.88 -4.67 -24.35
N GLU A 139 -5.62 -4.55 -23.90
CA GLU A 139 -4.49 -4.49 -24.82
C GLU A 139 -4.25 -5.86 -25.46
N VAL A 140 -4.55 -5.97 -26.76
CA VAL A 140 -4.09 -7.10 -27.57
C VAL A 140 -2.60 -6.91 -27.78
N LYS A 141 -1.77 -7.74 -27.11
CA LYS A 141 -0.35 -7.79 -27.41
C LYS A 141 -0.20 -8.19 -28.88
N GLN A 142 0.26 -7.26 -29.71
CA GLN A 142 0.68 -7.60 -31.07
C GLN A 142 1.88 -8.54 -30.90
N VAL A 143 1.65 -9.83 -31.09
CA VAL A 143 2.74 -10.78 -31.21
C VAL A 143 3.46 -10.37 -32.49
N GLU A 144 4.66 -9.80 -32.36
CA GLU A 144 5.54 -9.60 -33.51
C GLU A 144 5.71 -10.98 -34.14
N LEU A 145 5.09 -11.17 -35.31
CA LEU A 145 5.25 -12.40 -36.06
C LEU A 145 6.76 -12.58 -36.29
N PRO A 146 7.35 -13.77 -36.05
CA PRO A 146 8.75 -13.98 -36.32
C PRO A 146 9.02 -13.62 -37.78
N SER A 147 9.79 -12.55 -37.97
CA SER A 147 10.27 -12.17 -39.29
C SER A 147 11.47 -13.06 -39.60
N SER A 148 11.52 -13.58 -40.83
CA SER A 148 12.73 -14.25 -41.29
C SER A 148 13.94 -13.29 -41.21
N THR A 149 15.16 -13.82 -41.22
CA THR A 149 16.41 -13.03 -41.31
C THR A 149 16.43 -12.00 -42.45
N TYR A 150 15.56 -12.20 -43.46
CA TYR A 150 15.39 -11.31 -44.62
C TYR A 150 14.15 -10.39 -44.52
N GLY A 151 13.51 -10.24 -43.35
CA GLY A 151 12.38 -9.34 -43.11
C GLY A 151 11.02 -9.80 -43.68
N ARG A 152 10.94 -11.02 -44.23
CA ARG A 152 9.70 -11.58 -44.77
C ARG A 152 8.84 -12.21 -43.67
N PRO A 153 7.53 -11.90 -43.59
CA PRO A 153 6.63 -12.52 -42.62
C PRO A 153 6.47 -14.02 -42.90
N LEU A 154 6.71 -14.86 -41.89
CA LEU A 154 6.67 -16.34 -42.00
C LEU A 154 5.24 -16.92 -41.99
N VAL A 155 4.22 -16.09 -41.76
CA VAL A 155 2.82 -16.52 -41.69
C VAL A 155 1.94 -15.52 -42.45
N LYS A 156 0.91 -16.03 -43.13
CA LYS A 156 -0.05 -15.21 -43.90
C LYS A 156 -0.80 -14.28 -42.93
N LYS A 157 -0.79 -12.97 -43.21
CA LYS A 157 -1.59 -12.01 -42.44
C LYS A 157 -3.07 -12.41 -42.55
N ALA A 158 -3.73 -12.56 -41.40
CA ALA A 158 -5.16 -12.82 -41.28
C ALA A 158 -5.95 -11.54 -41.54
#